data_AF-A0A0S7EII6-F1
#
_entry.id   AF-A0A0S7EII6-F1
#
_cell.length_a   1.000
_cell.length_b   1.000
_cell.length_c   1.000
_cell.angle_alpha   90.00
_cell.angle_beta   90.00
_cell.angle_gamma   90.00
#
_symmetry.space_group_name_H-M   'P 1'
#
loop_
_entity.id
_entity.type
_entity.pdbx_description
1 polymer ?
#
loop_
_entity_poly.entity_id
_entity_poly.type
_entity_poly.pdbx_seq_one_letter_code
_entity_poly.pdbx_strand_id
1 'polypeptide(L)'
;LCTVLYLLITVAVTGSLTVPQIVQARDYALAEAAEPMFGAWGVTLTVVIAVVATLSGLIASLFSVSKLYDMLRDMGQAPELPGKHDHQSLYITAGLAIVMAAFFDLSQIASLGAILYLAMDIAIHLGILRHLKDDVGAKPWIPWVAIALDVTVLVPFVLL
;
A
#
# COMPACT_ATOMS: atom_id res chain seq x y z
N LEU A 1 -9.86 -7.34 11.50
CA LEU A 1 -9.15 -6.52 12.51
C LEU A 1 -8.84 -5.12 11.98
N CYS A 2 -8.05 -4.98 10.91
CA CYS A 2 -7.65 -3.67 10.36
C CYS A 2 -8.84 -2.75 10.03
N THR A 3 -9.90 -3.28 9.42
CA THR A 3 -11.13 -2.51 9.14
C THR A 3 -11.73 -1.89 10.39
N VAL A 4 -11.78 -2.63 11.50
CA VAL A 4 -12.33 -2.15 12.77
C VAL A 4 -11.42 -1.07 13.36
N LEU A 5 -10.11 -1.26 13.30
CA LEU A 5 -9.14 -0.27 13.79
C LEU A 5 -9.23 1.03 12.98
N TYR A 6 -9.28 0.96 11.65
CA TYR A 6 -9.41 2.14 10.81
C TYR A 6 -10.72 2.88 11.06
N LEU A 7 -11.85 2.17 11.19
CA LEU A 7 -13.12 2.82 11.54
C LEU A 7 -13.04 3.53 12.90
N LEU A 8 -12.46 2.88 13.91
CA LEU A 8 -12.34 3.45 15.26
C LEU A 8 -11.43 4.69 15.26
N ILE A 9 -10.31 4.63 14.53
CA ILE A 9 -9.40 5.76 14.35
C ILE A 9 -10.09 6.91 13.61
N THR A 10 -10.84 6.63 12.54
CA THR A 10 -11.57 7.66 11.80
C THR A 10 -12.59 8.37 12.69
N VAL A 11 -13.34 7.63 13.51
CA VAL A 11 -14.28 8.23 14.48
C VAL A 11 -13.54 9.07 15.52
N ALA A 12 -12.39 8.61 16.03
CA ALA A 12 -11.59 9.38 16.98
C ALA A 12 -11.05 10.68 16.37
N VAL A 13 -10.52 10.65 15.16
CA VAL A 13 -9.97 11.84 14.48
C VAL A 13 -11.07 12.84 14.11
N THR A 14 -12.19 12.36 13.56
CA THR A 14 -13.32 13.22 13.18
C THR A 14 -14.09 13.78 14.38
N GLY A 15 -14.00 13.14 15.55
CA GLY A 15 -14.51 13.67 16.80
C GLY A 15 -13.62 14.75 17.44
N SER A 16 -12.32 14.75 17.14
CA SER A 16 -11.34 15.66 17.74
C SER A 16 -10.97 16.86 16.87
N LEU A 17 -11.06 16.75 15.53
CA LEU A 17 -10.67 17.80 14.58
C LEU A 17 -11.81 18.13 13.61
N THR A 18 -11.87 19.39 13.19
CA THR A 18 -12.77 19.82 12.11
C THR A 18 -12.23 19.40 10.73
N VAL A 19 -13.13 19.24 9.74
CA VAL A 19 -12.74 18.86 8.37
C VAL A 19 -11.64 19.74 7.77
N PRO A 20 -11.65 21.08 7.91
CA PRO A 20 -10.58 21.93 7.40
C PRO A 20 -9.22 21.65 8.06
N GLN A 21 -9.20 21.37 9.37
CA GLN A 21 -7.97 21.06 10.10
C GLN A 21 -7.40 19.71 9.67
N ILE A 22 -8.24 18.71 9.40
CA ILE A 22 -7.81 17.40 8.89
C ILE A 22 -7.14 17.55 7.52
N VAL A 23 -7.69 18.41 6.65
CA VAL A 23 -7.10 18.66 5.32
C VAL A 23 -5.78 19.41 5.44
N GLN A 24 -5.69 20.39 6.33
CA GLN A 24 -4.46 21.15 6.55
C GLN A 24 -3.34 20.28 7.14
N ALA A 25 -3.67 19.40 8.08
CA ALA A 25 -2.75 18.48 8.74
C ALA A 25 -2.75 17.07 8.12
N ARG A 26 -3.05 16.92 6.82
CA ARG A 26 -3.27 15.60 6.18
C ARG A 26 -2.16 14.59 6.46
N ASP A 27 -0.91 15.03 6.42
CA ASP A 27 0.27 14.16 6.55
C ASP A 27 0.54 13.72 8.00
N TYR A 28 -0.08 14.38 8.99
CA TYR A 28 0.10 14.11 10.42
C TYR A 28 -1.20 14.20 11.22
N ALA A 29 -2.36 13.97 10.58
CA ALA A 29 -3.68 14.18 11.16
C ALA A 29 -3.93 13.37 12.44
N LEU A 30 -3.31 12.20 12.56
CA LEU A 30 -3.36 11.37 13.78
C LEU A 30 -2.61 12.00 14.94
N ALA A 31 -1.44 12.60 14.67
CA ALA A 31 -0.66 13.29 15.69
C ALA A 31 -1.37 14.58 16.10
N GLU A 32 -1.92 15.33 15.15
CA GLU A 32 -2.71 16.53 15.41
C GLU A 32 -3.97 16.22 16.25
N ALA A 33 -4.65 15.11 15.95
CA ALA A 33 -5.83 14.68 16.71
C ALA A 33 -5.50 14.29 18.16
N ALA A 34 -4.23 14.03 18.50
CA ALA A 34 -3.80 13.74 19.85
C ALA A 34 -3.62 15.01 20.70
N GLU A 35 -3.42 16.17 20.08
CA GLU A 35 -3.23 17.44 20.78
C GLU A 35 -4.40 17.82 21.72
N PRO A 36 -5.68 17.80 21.30
CA PRO A 36 -6.78 18.24 22.17
C PRO A 36 -6.99 17.32 23.39
N MET A 37 -6.57 16.05 23.32
CA MET A 37 -6.76 15.08 24.42
C MET A 37 -5.52 14.91 25.31
N PHE A 38 -4.32 14.96 24.73
CA PHE A 38 -3.07 14.61 25.41
C PHE A 38 -2.03 15.74 25.39
N GLY A 39 -2.34 16.89 24.77
CA GLY A 39 -1.44 18.02 24.61
C GLY A 39 -0.18 17.70 23.77
N ALA A 40 0.80 18.61 23.80
CA ALA A 40 2.05 18.50 23.01
C ALA A 40 2.85 17.21 23.28
N TRP A 41 2.74 16.66 24.50
CA TRP A 41 3.37 15.39 24.86
C TRP A 41 2.77 14.20 24.09
N GLY A 42 1.45 14.16 23.94
CA GLY A 42 0.76 13.12 23.16
C GLY A 42 1.08 13.17 21.67
N VAL A 43 1.20 14.38 21.12
CA VAL A 43 1.61 14.59 19.72
C VAL A 43 3.01 14.00 19.49
N THR A 44 3.97 14.36 20.34
CA THR A 44 5.37 13.93 20.21
C THR A 44 5.50 12.40 20.29
N LEU A 45 4.82 11.77 21.25
CA LEU A 45 4.81 10.32 21.39
C LEU A 45 4.27 9.63 20.13
N THR A 46 3.15 10.14 19.60
CA THR A 46 2.49 9.59 18.41
C THR A 46 3.40 9.68 17.18
N VAL A 47 4.09 10.81 17.00
CA VAL A 47 5.06 10.99 15.91
C VAL A 47 6.21 10.00 16.01
N VAL A 48 6.80 9.83 17.20
CA VAL A 48 7.92 8.89 17.41
C VAL A 48 7.49 7.45 17.10
N ILE A 49 6.33 7.04 17.60
CA ILE A 49 5.79 5.71 17.34
C ILE A 49 5.50 5.52 15.84
N ALA A 50 4.94 6.54 15.17
CA ALA A 50 4.66 6.49 13.74
C ALA A 50 5.94 6.36 12.90
N VAL A 51 7.02 7.07 13.25
CA VAL A 51 8.31 6.94 12.55
C VAL A 51 8.88 5.54 12.73
N VAL A 52 8.89 4.99 13.94
CA VAL A 52 9.42 3.64 14.19
C VAL A 52 8.60 2.59 13.43
N ALA A 53 7.26 2.72 13.43
CA ALA A 53 6.37 1.81 12.72
C ALA A 53 6.57 1.86 11.19
N THR A 54 6.71 3.05 10.61
CA THR A 54 6.92 3.21 9.16
C THR A 54 8.29 2.71 8.72
N LEU A 55 9.35 2.98 9.48
CA LEU A 55 10.70 2.45 9.20
C LEU A 55 10.72 0.92 9.23
N SER A 56 10.09 0.30 10.23
CA SER A 56 10.01 -1.16 10.32
C SER A 56 9.23 -1.76 9.13
N GLY A 57 8.09 -1.17 8.78
CA GLY A 57 7.27 -1.61 7.65
C GLY A 57 8.00 -1.46 6.31
N LEU A 58 8.74 -0.37 6.12
CA LEU A 58 9.53 -0.12 4.91
C LEU A 58 10.62 -1.18 4.75
N ILE A 59 11.42 -1.44 5.80
CA ILE A 59 12.50 -2.43 5.76
C ILE A 59 11.93 -3.83 5.45
N ALA A 60 10.85 -4.22 6.13
CA ALA A 60 10.20 -5.51 5.89
C ALA A 60 9.70 -5.65 4.45
N SER A 61 9.09 -4.60 3.90
CA SER A 61 8.58 -4.59 2.53
C SER A 61 9.70 -4.69 1.48
N LEU A 62 10.79 -3.94 1.66
CA LEU A 62 11.94 -3.98 0.75
C LEU A 62 12.57 -5.38 0.68
N PHE A 63 12.78 -6.03 1.83
CA PHE A 63 13.33 -7.39 1.86
C PHE A 63 12.39 -8.42 1.23
N SER A 64 11.08 -8.31 1.49
CA SER A 64 10.09 -9.20 0.90
C SER A 64 10.06 -9.11 -0.63
N VAL A 65 10.10 -7.89 -1.18
CA VAL A 65 10.07 -7.66 -2.63
C VAL A 65 11.38 -8.13 -3.28
N SER A 66 12.53 -7.85 -2.66
CA SER A 66 13.84 -8.34 -3.13
C SER A 66 13.84 -9.86 -3.28
N LYS A 67 13.38 -10.58 -2.24
CA LYS A 67 13.34 -12.05 -2.26
C LYS A 67 12.38 -12.60 -3.32
N LEU A 68 11.23 -11.94 -3.53
CA LEU A 68 10.28 -12.33 -4.59
C LEU A 68 10.90 -12.13 -5.98
N TYR A 69 11.62 -11.03 -6.19
CA TYR A 69 12.33 -10.77 -7.44
C TYR A 69 13.40 -11.84 -7.70
N ASP A 70 14.18 -12.20 -6.67
CA ASP A 70 15.20 -13.24 -6.80
C ASP A 70 14.58 -14.61 -7.14
N MET A 71 13.41 -14.93 -6.56
CA MET A 71 12.68 -16.15 -6.91
C MET A 71 12.19 -16.16 -8.38
N LEU A 72 11.68 -15.02 -8.88
CA LEU A 72 11.27 -14.89 -10.28
C LEU A 72 12.47 -14.96 -11.25
N ARG A 73 13.63 -14.48 -10.81
CA ARG A 73 14.89 -14.62 -11.53
C ARG A 73 15.32 -16.08 -11.61
N ASP A 74 15.28 -16.82 -10.50
CA ASP A 74 15.61 -18.25 -10.47
C ASP A 74 14.67 -19.08 -11.37
N MET A 75 13.42 -18.62 -11.54
CA MET A 75 12.43 -19.22 -12.45
C MET A 75 12.58 -18.77 -13.92
N GLY A 76 13.56 -17.92 -14.24
CA GLY A 76 13.81 -17.42 -15.60
C GLY A 76 12.73 -16.47 -16.14
N GLN A 77 11.86 -15.94 -15.28
CA GLN A 77 10.75 -15.05 -15.66
C GLN A 77 11.09 -13.56 -15.57
N ALA A 78 12.19 -13.20 -14.90
CA ALA A 78 12.69 -11.83 -14.80
C ALA A 78 14.00 -11.64 -15.57
N PRO A 79 14.23 -10.49 -16.23
CA PRO A 79 15.44 -10.25 -17.02
C PRO A 79 16.71 -10.34 -16.16
N GLU A 80 17.67 -11.12 -16.63
CA GLU A 80 19.00 -11.21 -16.04
C GLU A 80 19.77 -9.92 -16.30
N LEU A 81 20.01 -9.14 -15.25
CA LEU A 81 20.98 -8.04 -15.33
C LEU A 81 22.39 -8.63 -15.10
N PRO A 82 23.38 -8.32 -15.96
CA PRO A 82 24.73 -8.85 -15.83
C PRO A 82 25.45 -8.20 -14.63
N GLY A 83 25.56 -8.94 -13.52
CA GLY A 83 26.27 -8.50 -12.32
C GLY A 83 26.13 -9.52 -11.17
N LYS A 84 27.25 -10.05 -10.67
CA LYS A 84 27.30 -10.96 -9.50
C LYS A 84 27.25 -10.15 -8.19
N HIS A 85 26.15 -9.48 -7.91
CA HIS A 85 25.95 -8.84 -6.61
C HIS A 85 24.70 -9.40 -5.93
N ASP A 86 24.90 -10.00 -4.75
CA ASP A 86 23.91 -10.72 -3.93
C ASP A 86 22.71 -9.88 -3.48
N HIS A 87 22.74 -8.55 -3.72
CA HIS A 87 21.71 -7.58 -3.29
C HIS A 87 21.27 -6.62 -4.40
N GLN A 88 21.49 -6.96 -5.67
CA GLN A 88 21.19 -6.07 -6.78
C GLN A 88 19.69 -5.73 -6.91
N SER A 89 18.81 -6.68 -6.59
CA SER A 89 17.35 -6.49 -6.55
C SER A 89 16.92 -5.48 -5.48
N LEU A 90 17.57 -5.46 -4.33
CA LEU A 90 17.35 -4.48 -3.28
C LEU A 90 17.76 -3.05 -3.71
N TYR A 91 18.91 -2.90 -4.37
CA TYR A 91 19.35 -1.57 -4.83
C TYR A 91 18.44 -1.01 -5.92
N ILE A 92 17.95 -1.86 -6.83
CA ILE A 92 17.02 -1.44 -7.88
C ILE A 92 15.68 -1.01 -7.28
N THR A 93 15.12 -1.81 -6.38
CA THR A 93 13.83 -1.51 -5.74
C THR A 93 13.91 -0.26 -4.85
N ALA A 94 14.97 -0.11 -4.06
CA ALA A 94 15.20 1.09 -3.26
C ALA A 94 15.45 2.33 -4.13
N GLY A 95 16.24 2.20 -5.21
CA GLY A 95 16.51 3.29 -6.14
C GLY A 95 15.23 3.78 -6.83
N LEU A 96 14.39 2.86 -7.31
CA LEU A 96 13.09 3.20 -7.89
C LEU A 96 12.17 3.90 -6.89
N ALA A 97 12.13 3.42 -5.63
CA ALA A 97 11.34 4.05 -4.57
C ALA A 97 11.80 5.49 -4.29
N ILE A 98 13.12 5.74 -4.26
CA ILE A 98 13.69 7.09 -4.07
C ILE A 98 13.32 8.00 -5.24
N VAL A 99 13.45 7.51 -6.49
CA VAL A 99 13.05 8.29 -7.67
C VAL A 99 11.56 8.62 -7.60
N MET A 100 10.71 7.67 -7.25
CA MET A 100 9.28 7.90 -7.14
C MET A 100 8.96 8.92 -6.04
N ALA A 101 9.61 8.83 -4.88
CA ALA A 101 9.45 9.78 -3.77
C ALA A 101 9.99 11.19 -4.09
N ALA A 102 10.96 11.32 -4.99
CA ALA A 102 11.53 12.62 -5.38
C ALA A 102 10.69 13.35 -6.44
N PHE A 103 9.97 12.62 -7.29
CA PHE A 103 9.21 13.19 -8.42
C PHE A 103 7.70 13.27 -8.20
N PHE A 104 7.14 12.48 -7.28
CA PHE A 104 5.71 12.39 -7.04
C PHE A 104 5.34 12.76 -5.61
N ASP A 105 4.19 13.44 -5.44
CA ASP A 105 3.62 13.70 -4.12
C ASP A 105 2.99 12.45 -3.51
N LEU A 106 2.83 12.42 -2.19
CA LEU A 106 2.21 11.31 -1.45
C LEU A 106 0.86 10.87 -2.04
N SER A 107 0.04 11.85 -2.46
CA SER A 107 -1.27 11.58 -3.07
C SER A 107 -1.16 10.86 -4.41
N GLN A 108 -0.18 11.24 -5.23
CA GLN A 108 0.06 10.62 -6.54
C GLN A 108 0.63 9.22 -6.38
N ILE A 109 1.57 9.05 -5.45
CA ILE A 109 2.14 7.73 -5.10
C ILE A 109 1.04 6.78 -4.61
N ALA A 110 0.15 7.25 -3.75
CA ALA A 110 -0.98 6.46 -3.25
C ALA A 110 -1.97 6.08 -4.37
N SER A 111 -2.28 7.02 -5.27
CA SER A 111 -3.16 6.76 -6.42
C SER A 111 -2.56 5.74 -7.39
N LEU A 112 -1.29 5.92 -7.77
CA LEU A 112 -0.57 4.99 -8.64
C LEU A 112 -0.52 3.58 -8.02
N GLY A 113 -0.21 3.49 -6.73
CA GLY A 113 -0.20 2.23 -6.00
C GLY A 113 -1.57 1.54 -5.99
N ALA A 114 -2.65 2.29 -5.74
CA ALA A 114 -4.01 1.76 -5.76
C ALA A 114 -4.40 1.21 -7.15
N ILE A 115 -4.12 1.96 -8.22
CA ILE A 115 -4.39 1.54 -9.59
C ILE A 115 -3.64 0.24 -9.93
N LEU A 116 -2.34 0.18 -9.61
CA LEU A 116 -1.51 -1.01 -9.87
C LEU A 116 -2.01 -2.23 -9.07
N TYR A 117 -2.39 -2.04 -7.81
CA TYR A 117 -2.90 -3.11 -6.97
C TYR A 117 -4.25 -3.65 -7.47
N LEU A 118 -5.20 -2.75 -7.80
CA LEU A 118 -6.50 -3.13 -8.35
C LEU A 118 -6.36 -3.83 -9.71
N ALA A 119 -5.47 -3.35 -10.58
CA ALA A 119 -5.21 -4.00 -11.87
C ALA A 119 -4.61 -5.40 -11.70
N MET A 120 -3.68 -5.56 -10.74
CA MET A 120 -3.10 -6.86 -10.37
C MET A 120 -4.18 -7.82 -9.88
N ASP A 121 -5.05 -7.38 -8.96
CA ASP A 121 -6.13 -8.20 -8.42
C ASP A 121 -7.10 -8.64 -9.52
N ILE A 122 -7.52 -7.73 -10.41
CA ILE A 122 -8.37 -8.08 -11.56
C ILE A 122 -7.70 -9.14 -12.44
N ALA A 123 -6.41 -8.98 -12.74
CA ALA A 123 -5.66 -9.92 -13.56
C ALA A 123 -5.56 -11.31 -12.90
N ILE A 124 -5.30 -11.37 -11.59
CA ILE A 124 -5.24 -12.62 -10.80
C ILE A 124 -6.61 -13.31 -10.79
N HIS A 125 -7.68 -12.58 -10.49
CA HIS A 125 -9.03 -13.17 -10.46
C HIS A 125 -9.48 -13.66 -11.84
N LEU A 126 -9.13 -12.95 -12.92
CA LEU A 126 -9.36 -13.41 -14.29
C LEU A 126 -8.52 -14.66 -14.63
N GLY A 127 -7.28 -14.73 -14.16
CA GLY A 127 -6.42 -15.91 -14.28
C GLY A 127 -7.03 -17.13 -13.61
N ILE A 128 -7.56 -16.95 -12.39
CA ILE A 128 -8.28 -17.99 -11.64
C ILE A 128 -9.54 -18.42 -12.40
N LEU A 129 -10.34 -17.47 -12.89
CA LEU A 129 -11.60 -17.81 -13.56
C LEU A 129 -11.40 -18.50 -14.92
N ARG A 130 -10.32 -18.17 -15.64
CA ARG A 130 -10.04 -18.72 -16.99
C ARG A 130 -9.26 -20.03 -16.97
N HIS A 131 -8.20 -20.13 -16.16
CA HIS A 131 -7.24 -21.24 -16.27
C HIS A 131 -7.18 -22.15 -15.04
N LEU A 132 -7.57 -21.66 -13.85
CA LEU A 132 -7.41 -22.38 -12.58
C LEU A 132 -8.74 -22.72 -11.89
N LYS A 133 -9.86 -22.57 -12.61
CA LYS A 133 -11.21 -22.77 -12.08
C LYS A 133 -11.41 -24.19 -11.55
N ASP A 134 -10.87 -25.18 -12.25
CA ASP A 134 -11.04 -26.59 -11.93
C ASP A 134 -10.00 -27.11 -10.91
N ASP A 135 -8.81 -26.48 -10.86
CA ASP A 135 -7.72 -26.87 -9.94
C ASP A 135 -7.89 -26.31 -8.52
N VAL A 136 -8.48 -25.12 -8.39
CA VAL A 136 -8.59 -24.42 -7.08
C VAL A 136 -9.92 -24.71 -6.39
N GLY A 137 -10.86 -25.38 -7.06
CA GLY A 137 -12.21 -25.65 -6.52
C GLY A 137 -12.97 -24.36 -6.16
N ALA A 138 -12.55 -23.23 -6.73
CA ALA A 138 -13.05 -21.91 -6.38
C ALA A 138 -14.49 -21.73 -6.88
N LYS A 139 -15.39 -21.31 -5.99
CA LYS A 139 -16.75 -20.93 -6.40
C LYS A 139 -16.65 -19.73 -7.35
N PRO A 140 -17.08 -19.83 -8.63
CA PRO A 140 -16.85 -18.80 -9.64
C PRO A 140 -17.54 -17.47 -9.33
N TRP A 141 -18.51 -17.46 -8.40
CA TRP A 141 -19.16 -16.26 -7.90
C TRP A 141 -18.22 -15.34 -7.10
N ILE A 142 -17.29 -15.89 -6.31
CA ILE A 142 -16.44 -15.09 -5.42
C ILE A 142 -15.47 -14.21 -6.23
N PRO A 143 -14.71 -14.74 -7.21
CA PRO A 143 -13.84 -13.91 -8.05
C PRO A 143 -14.61 -12.92 -8.90
N TRP A 144 -15.83 -13.26 -9.33
CA TRP A 144 -16.67 -12.34 -10.11
C TRP A 144 -17.09 -11.11 -9.31
N VAL A 145 -17.53 -11.31 -8.06
CA VAL A 145 -17.89 -10.20 -7.17
C VAL A 145 -16.66 -9.36 -6.83
N ALA A 146 -15.50 -9.98 -6.63
CA ALA A 146 -14.24 -9.26 -6.40
C ALA A 146 -13.88 -8.36 -7.59
N ILE A 147 -13.87 -8.90 -8.82
CA ILE A 147 -13.59 -8.11 -10.03
C ILE A 147 -14.59 -6.94 -10.17
N ALA A 148 -15.88 -7.18 -9.92
CA ALA A 148 -16.88 -6.11 -10.00
C ALA A 148 -16.61 -4.99 -8.99
N LEU A 149 -16.20 -5.35 -7.77
CA LEU A 149 -15.85 -4.37 -6.73
C LEU A 149 -14.57 -3.61 -7.11
N ASP A 150 -13.54 -4.30 -7.58
CA ASP A 150 -12.27 -3.70 -7.99
C ASP A 150 -12.47 -2.70 -9.12
N VAL A 151 -13.26 -3.07 -10.14
CA VAL A 151 -13.62 -2.16 -11.25
C VAL A 151 -14.39 -0.95 -10.74
N THR A 152 -15.34 -1.15 -9.81
CA THR A 152 -16.13 -0.04 -9.24
C THR A 152 -15.23 0.96 -8.51
N VAL A 153 -14.22 0.49 -7.79
CA VAL A 153 -13.24 1.34 -7.09
C VAL A 153 -12.23 1.95 -8.05
N LEU A 154 -11.86 1.26 -9.14
CA LEU A 154 -10.88 1.75 -10.11
C LEU A 154 -11.42 2.94 -10.93
N VAL A 155 -12.73 2.94 -11.27
CA VAL A 155 -13.37 4.00 -12.06
C VAL A 155 -13.10 5.41 -11.53
N PRO A 156 -13.33 5.74 -10.24
CA PRO A 156 -13.04 7.08 -9.72
C PRO A 156 -11.55 7.43 -9.76
N PHE A 157 -10.63 6.47 -9.61
CA PHE A 157 -9.19 6.75 -9.71
C PHE A 157 -8.71 7.06 -11.14
N VAL A 158 -9.48 6.65 -12.16
CA VAL A 158 -9.15 6.89 -13.57
C VAL A 158 -9.88 8.10 -14.15
N LEU A 159 -11.09 8.40 -13.65
CA LEU A 159 -11.93 9.49 -14.18
C LEU A 159 -11.79 10.83 -13.44
N LEU A 160 -11.26 10.85 -12.20
CA LEU A 160 -10.99 12.05 -11.41
C LEU A 160 -9.49 12.38 -11.39
#